data_AF-A0A6B3CFN0-F1
#
_entry.id   AF-A0A6B3CFN0-F1
#
_cell.length_a   1.000
_cell.length_b   1.000
_cell.length_c   1.000
_cell.angle_alpha   90.00
_cell.angle_beta   90.00
_cell.angle_gamma   90.00
#
_symmetry.space_group_name_H-M   'P 1'
#
loop_
_entity.id
_entity.type
_entity.pdbx_description
1 polymer ?
#
loop_
_entity_poly.entity_id
_entity_poly.type
_entity_poly.pdbx_seq_one_letter_code
_entity_poly.pdbx_strand_id
1 'polypeptide(L)'
;MSNVERDPVSTSCTRGPEATEPALHRVEILTPRDVPLGGPRSMSVRRTLPQRARSFVGAWCFADHYGPDDVARRGGMDLPPHPHTGLQTVTWLFDGEVEHRDSLGSHAYVRPGELNLMTGGRGICHSEVSTARTTVLRGVQLWVALPNEHREAERDFQRYVPSPTHKDGAEIRVFLGSLLQAVSPVHTFTPLLGAELILEPGASLTLGVDATFEHGLLVDEGDIELNGTALSPAQLGFLRPGTGSLTLRNTSPARARAVLLGGPPFEEEIVMWWNFIGRSHDDIVRARRDWEEQSERFGAVEGYAGERLPAPELPNATLAPRRNPPSS
;
A
#
# COMPACT_ATOMS: atom_id res chain seq x y z
N MET A 1 -33.21 -34.93 14.95
CA MET A 1 -33.95 -34.93 16.23
C MET A 1 -34.10 -33.49 16.67
N SER A 2 -35.30 -32.93 16.55
CA SER A 2 -35.64 -31.58 16.97
C SER A 2 -35.77 -31.55 18.48
N ASN A 3 -35.04 -30.66 19.16
CA ASN A 3 -35.20 -30.46 20.59
C ASN A 3 -36.53 -29.74 20.86
N VAL A 4 -37.33 -30.27 21.78
CA VAL A 4 -38.70 -29.82 22.09
C VAL A 4 -38.70 -29.33 23.54
N GLU A 5 -38.02 -28.22 23.81
CA GLU A 5 -37.97 -27.62 25.14
C GLU A 5 -38.65 -26.25 25.10
N ARG A 6 -39.70 -26.09 25.93
CA ARG A 6 -40.61 -24.93 25.89
C ARG A 6 -40.22 -23.77 26.81
N ASP A 7 -39.13 -23.88 27.57
CA ASP A 7 -38.55 -22.78 28.36
C ASP A 7 -37.04 -23.00 28.59
N PRO A 8 -36.15 -22.47 27.73
CA PRO A 8 -34.71 -22.55 27.95
C PRO A 8 -34.26 -21.58 29.06
N VAL A 9 -33.59 -22.10 30.09
CA VAL A 9 -32.99 -21.29 31.16
C VAL A 9 -31.80 -20.53 30.59
N SER A 10 -31.85 -19.19 30.59
CA SER A 10 -30.74 -18.35 30.14
C SER A 10 -29.53 -18.55 31.05
N THR A 11 -28.47 -19.14 30.52
CA THR A 11 -27.17 -19.22 31.21
C THR A 11 -26.37 -17.98 30.80
N SER A 12 -26.04 -17.10 31.76
CA SER A 12 -25.12 -16.01 31.48
C SER A 12 -23.69 -16.56 31.42
N CYS A 13 -23.04 -16.40 30.26
CA CYS A 13 -21.62 -16.66 30.15
C CYS A 13 -20.86 -15.58 30.94
N THR A 14 -20.37 -15.93 32.11
CA THR A 14 -19.40 -15.10 32.84
C THR A 14 -18.06 -15.14 32.10
N ARG A 15 -17.66 -13.99 31.56
CA ARG A 15 -16.36 -13.76 30.94
C ARG A 15 -15.28 -13.92 32.03
N GLY A 16 -14.32 -14.81 31.81
CA GLY A 16 -13.12 -14.90 32.65
C GLY A 16 -12.30 -13.60 32.58
N PRO A 17 -11.32 -13.40 33.50
CA PRO A 17 -10.61 -12.14 33.61
C PRO A 17 -9.87 -11.82 32.30
N GLU A 18 -10.32 -10.78 31.60
CA GLU A 18 -9.58 -10.15 30.52
C GLU A 18 -8.33 -9.52 31.13
N ALA A 19 -7.16 -9.96 30.67
CA ALA A 19 -5.92 -9.20 30.87
C ALA A 19 -6.13 -7.84 30.20
N THR A 20 -6.21 -6.79 31.02
CA THR A 20 -6.39 -5.41 30.59
C THR A 20 -5.09 -4.87 30.01
N GLU A 21 -4.73 -5.33 28.82
CA GLU A 21 -3.88 -4.53 27.93
C GLU A 21 -4.75 -3.38 27.40
N PRO A 22 -4.33 -2.12 27.52
CA PRO A 22 -5.11 -1.01 26.96
C PRO A 22 -5.32 -1.22 25.46
N ALA A 23 -6.54 -0.94 24.98
CA ALA A 23 -6.94 -1.15 23.57
C ALA A 23 -6.02 -0.47 22.53
N LEU A 24 -5.17 0.46 22.97
CA LEU A 24 -4.15 1.18 22.20
C LEU A 24 -3.04 0.28 21.64
N HIS A 25 -2.77 -0.90 22.23
CA HIS A 25 -1.68 -1.77 21.78
C HIS A 25 -2.15 -2.96 20.91
N ARG A 26 -3.46 -3.08 20.67
CA ARG A 26 -4.00 -4.21 19.91
C ARG A 26 -3.72 -4.03 18.41
N VAL A 27 -2.96 -4.96 17.84
CA VAL A 27 -2.73 -5.04 16.39
C VAL A 27 -3.97 -5.63 15.71
N GLU A 28 -4.52 -4.93 14.74
CA GLU A 28 -5.57 -5.44 13.85
C GLU A 28 -4.92 -6.08 12.60
N ILE A 29 -5.25 -7.34 12.31
CA ILE A 29 -4.70 -8.05 11.15
C ILE A 29 -5.62 -7.89 9.95
N LEU A 30 -5.07 -7.31 8.89
CA LEU A 30 -5.69 -7.19 7.58
C LEU A 30 -5.17 -8.32 6.67
N THR A 31 -6.01 -9.32 6.41
CA THR A 31 -5.66 -10.42 5.50
C THR A 31 -5.79 -9.98 4.03
N PRO A 32 -4.87 -10.40 3.15
CA PRO A 32 -4.92 -10.01 1.76
C PRO A 32 -6.02 -10.75 0.98
N ARG A 33 -6.36 -10.22 -0.19
CA ARG A 33 -7.10 -10.93 -1.24
C ARG A 33 -6.29 -10.95 -2.53
N ASP A 34 -6.37 -12.04 -3.28
CA ASP A 34 -5.73 -12.13 -4.60
C ASP A 34 -6.49 -11.29 -5.63
N VAL A 35 -5.75 -10.50 -6.40
CA VAL A 35 -6.27 -9.60 -7.44
C VAL A 35 -5.41 -9.73 -8.71
N PRO A 36 -6.00 -9.81 -9.91
CA PRO A 36 -5.26 -9.72 -11.16
C PRO A 36 -4.80 -8.27 -11.44
N LEU A 37 -3.51 -8.08 -11.73
CA LEU A 37 -2.89 -6.82 -12.15
C LEU A 37 -2.74 -6.74 -13.68
N GLY A 38 -3.54 -5.91 -14.36
CA GLY A 38 -3.39 -5.67 -15.82
C GLY A 38 -4.28 -6.51 -16.76
N GLY A 39 -5.39 -7.09 -16.28
CA GLY A 39 -6.37 -7.75 -17.16
C GLY A 39 -6.08 -9.24 -17.46
N PRO A 40 -6.50 -9.81 -18.61
CA PRO A 40 -6.55 -11.28 -18.81
C PRO A 40 -5.22 -12.05 -18.85
N ARG A 41 -4.07 -11.37 -18.92
CA ARG A 41 -2.71 -11.98 -18.83
C ARG A 41 -1.92 -11.43 -17.64
N SER A 42 -2.65 -11.10 -16.58
CA SER A 42 -2.15 -10.38 -15.41
C SER A 42 -1.30 -11.23 -14.47
N MET A 43 -0.29 -10.59 -13.91
CA MET A 43 0.33 -11.02 -12.66
C MET A 43 -0.72 -10.99 -11.54
N SER A 44 -0.70 -11.96 -10.62
CA SER A 44 -1.55 -11.90 -9.42
C SER A 44 -0.84 -11.13 -8.31
N VAL A 45 -1.58 -10.31 -7.58
CA VAL A 45 -1.09 -9.54 -6.44
C VAL A 45 -1.99 -9.75 -5.23
N ARG A 46 -1.43 -9.56 -4.03
CA ARG A 46 -2.14 -9.71 -2.76
C ARG A 46 -2.46 -8.32 -2.22
N ARG A 47 -3.74 -7.94 -2.25
CA ARG A 47 -4.22 -6.61 -1.85
C ARG A 47 -4.66 -6.60 -0.39
N THR A 48 -4.07 -5.73 0.43
CA THR A 48 -4.48 -5.48 1.83
C THR A 48 -5.24 -4.17 2.02
N LEU A 49 -4.98 -3.16 1.17
CA LEU A 49 -5.71 -1.89 1.14
C LEU A 49 -6.18 -1.56 -0.29
N PRO A 50 -7.37 -0.96 -0.46
CA PRO A 50 -8.39 -0.75 0.55
C PRO A 50 -9.26 -2.00 0.77
N GLN A 51 -9.85 -2.13 1.96
CA GLN A 51 -10.89 -3.13 2.26
C GLN A 51 -11.94 -2.59 3.24
N ARG A 52 -13.01 -3.37 3.49
CA ARG A 52 -14.14 -2.92 4.33
C ARG A 52 -13.71 -2.56 5.76
N ALA A 53 -12.78 -3.32 6.35
CA ALA A 53 -12.28 -3.09 7.69
C ALA A 53 -11.39 -1.84 7.79
N ARG A 54 -10.67 -1.51 6.71
CA ARG A 54 -9.74 -0.39 6.66
C ARG A 54 -9.53 0.09 5.23
N SER A 55 -9.74 1.38 5.01
CA SER A 55 -9.44 2.03 3.73
C SER A 55 -8.06 2.68 3.73
N PHE A 56 -7.57 3.09 4.90
CA PHE A 56 -6.35 3.87 5.02
C PHE A 56 -5.44 3.47 6.18
N VAL A 57 -4.14 3.71 6.04
CA VAL A 57 -3.19 3.85 7.14
C VAL A 57 -2.52 5.20 6.96
N GLY A 58 -2.83 6.19 7.79
CA GLY A 58 -2.54 7.57 7.43
C GLY A 58 -3.10 7.89 6.03
N ALA A 59 -2.32 8.50 5.12
CA ALA A 59 -2.77 8.74 3.74
C ALA A 59 -2.56 7.53 2.79
N TRP A 60 -1.97 6.42 3.24
CA TRP A 60 -1.80 5.20 2.44
C TRP A 60 -3.16 4.55 2.20
N CYS A 61 -3.63 4.56 0.95
CA CYS A 61 -4.99 4.14 0.57
C CYS A 61 -5.05 2.87 -0.29
N PHE A 62 -3.88 2.36 -0.68
CA PHE A 62 -3.73 1.17 -1.51
C PHE A 62 -2.43 0.46 -1.18
N ALA A 63 -2.48 -0.86 -1.10
CA ALA A 63 -1.30 -1.69 -0.85
C ALA A 63 -1.46 -3.05 -1.51
N ASP A 64 -0.74 -3.22 -2.62
CA ASP A 64 -0.56 -4.50 -3.31
C ASP A 64 0.84 -5.03 -3.04
N HIS A 65 0.89 -6.30 -2.66
CA HIS A 65 2.12 -7.06 -2.47
C HIS A 65 2.21 -8.16 -3.51
N TYR A 66 3.30 -8.22 -4.26
CA TYR A 66 3.49 -9.18 -5.35
C TYR A 66 4.80 -9.95 -5.24
N GLY A 67 4.78 -11.18 -5.77
CA GLY A 67 5.91 -12.09 -5.78
C GLY A 67 6.23 -12.79 -4.45
N PRO A 68 7.37 -13.49 -4.35
CA PRO A 68 8.32 -13.70 -5.45
C PRO A 68 7.68 -14.55 -6.55
N ASP A 69 7.64 -14.02 -7.76
CA ASP A 69 7.11 -14.72 -8.93
C ASP A 69 8.21 -14.94 -9.96
N ASP A 70 8.28 -16.16 -10.51
CA ASP A 70 9.15 -16.51 -11.64
C ASP A 70 8.56 -15.95 -12.94
N VAL A 71 8.87 -14.67 -13.18
CA VAL A 71 8.36 -13.91 -14.32
C VAL A 71 9.03 -14.29 -15.64
N ALA A 72 10.22 -14.91 -15.60
CA ALA A 72 10.83 -15.48 -16.80
C ALA A 72 9.98 -16.60 -17.41
N ARG A 73 9.24 -17.35 -16.58
CA ARG A 73 8.36 -18.44 -17.03
C ARG A 73 6.90 -18.05 -17.16
N ARG A 74 6.40 -17.19 -16.26
CA ARG A 74 4.96 -16.87 -16.15
C ARG A 74 4.55 -15.63 -16.95
N GLY A 75 5.53 -14.87 -17.45
CA GLY A 75 5.31 -13.51 -17.93
C GLY A 75 5.41 -12.53 -16.76
N GLY A 76 6.11 -11.41 -16.99
CA GLY A 76 6.27 -10.36 -15.99
C GLY A 76 5.11 -9.39 -15.93
N MET A 77 5.30 -8.36 -15.11
CA MET A 77 4.44 -7.18 -15.13
C MET A 77 4.48 -6.57 -16.53
N ASP A 78 3.32 -6.37 -17.13
CA ASP A 78 3.12 -5.66 -18.38
C ASP A 78 1.84 -4.85 -18.23
N LEU A 79 1.98 -3.67 -17.63
CA LEU A 79 0.90 -2.72 -17.43
C LEU A 79 0.92 -1.67 -18.54
N PRO A 80 -0.05 -1.70 -19.46
CA PRO A 80 -0.16 -0.69 -20.50
C PRO A 80 -0.41 0.71 -19.93
N PRO A 81 -0.27 1.77 -20.75
CA PRO A 81 -0.59 3.13 -20.37
C PRO A 81 -1.97 3.22 -19.70
N HIS A 82 -1.97 3.60 -18.43
CA HIS A 82 -3.18 3.76 -17.62
C HIS A 82 -3.07 5.03 -16.78
N PRO A 83 -4.21 5.68 -16.45
CA PRO A 83 -4.23 6.99 -15.83
C PRO A 83 -4.25 6.89 -14.31
N HIS A 84 -3.84 7.97 -13.63
CA HIS A 84 -4.06 8.22 -12.21
C HIS A 84 -4.43 9.70 -11.99
N THR A 85 -5.23 9.99 -10.97
CA THR A 85 -5.53 11.37 -10.50
C THR A 85 -5.87 11.37 -9.01
N GLY A 86 -5.53 12.46 -8.31
CA GLY A 86 -5.81 12.65 -6.89
C GLY A 86 -4.96 11.80 -5.94
N LEU A 87 -3.84 11.25 -6.44
CA LEU A 87 -2.98 10.32 -5.70
C LEU A 87 -1.50 10.44 -6.09
N GLN A 88 -0.65 9.83 -5.27
CA GLN A 88 0.72 9.47 -5.64
C GLN A 88 0.83 7.94 -5.69
N THR A 89 1.51 7.39 -6.69
CA THR A 89 1.91 5.97 -6.69
C THR A 89 3.33 5.85 -6.15
N VAL A 90 3.57 4.78 -5.41
CA VAL A 90 4.85 4.46 -4.78
C VAL A 90 5.17 3.01 -5.12
N THR A 91 6.26 2.82 -5.86
CA THR A 91 6.77 1.49 -6.25
C THR A 91 8.05 1.23 -5.48
N TRP A 92 8.10 0.10 -4.78
CA TRP A 92 9.28 -0.36 -4.03
C TRP A 92 9.55 -1.84 -4.32
N LEU A 93 10.69 -2.13 -4.93
CA LEU A 93 11.08 -3.49 -5.28
C LEU A 93 11.98 -4.12 -4.23
N PHE A 94 11.83 -5.42 -4.10
CA PHE A 94 12.67 -6.31 -3.32
C PHE A 94 13.56 -7.17 -4.21
N ASP A 95 13.02 -7.58 -5.37
CA ASP A 95 13.68 -8.37 -6.38
C ASP A 95 13.18 -7.94 -7.77
N GLY A 96 14.06 -7.95 -8.77
CA GLY A 96 13.71 -7.65 -10.16
C GLY A 96 13.91 -6.20 -10.58
N GLU A 97 13.51 -5.89 -11.82
CA GLU A 97 13.61 -4.54 -12.41
C GLU A 97 12.34 -4.25 -13.22
N VAL A 98 11.76 -3.06 -13.03
CA VAL A 98 10.58 -2.57 -13.74
C VAL A 98 10.93 -1.28 -14.49
N GLU A 99 10.61 -1.22 -15.78
CA GLU A 99 10.65 -0.02 -16.58
C GLU A 99 9.36 0.78 -16.38
N HIS A 100 9.51 2.04 -15.97
CA HIS A 100 8.44 3.03 -15.85
C HIS A 100 8.58 4.06 -16.98
N ARG A 101 7.47 4.36 -17.64
CA ARG A 101 7.33 5.46 -18.61
C ARG A 101 6.06 6.22 -18.30
N ASP A 102 6.09 7.55 -18.33
CA ASP A 102 4.91 8.37 -18.10
C ASP A 102 4.73 9.51 -19.10
N SER A 103 3.57 10.13 -19.01
CA SER A 103 3.17 11.29 -19.82
C SER A 103 3.89 12.60 -19.50
N LEU A 104 4.75 12.64 -18.48
CA LEU A 104 5.68 13.76 -18.26
C LEU A 104 6.94 13.59 -19.13
N GLY A 105 7.12 12.43 -19.75
CA GLY A 105 8.34 12.04 -20.47
C GLY A 105 9.37 11.37 -19.56
N SER A 106 9.02 11.06 -18.30
CA SER A 106 9.93 10.33 -17.42
C SER A 106 10.11 8.91 -17.95
N HIS A 107 11.35 8.46 -18.00
CA HIS A 107 11.71 7.10 -18.34
C HIS A 107 12.73 6.58 -17.32
N ALA A 108 12.33 5.59 -16.54
CA ALA A 108 13.09 5.13 -15.39
C ALA A 108 13.07 3.60 -15.27
N TYR A 109 14.10 3.06 -14.63
CA TYR A 109 14.16 1.65 -14.23
C TYR A 109 14.17 1.58 -12.72
N VAL A 110 13.15 0.98 -12.13
CA VAL A 110 13.02 0.74 -10.68
C VAL A 110 13.79 -0.51 -10.34
N ARG A 111 14.60 -0.45 -9.30
CA ARG A 111 15.42 -1.57 -8.81
C ARG A 111 15.19 -1.83 -7.33
N PRO A 112 15.67 -2.96 -6.81
CA PRO A 112 15.50 -3.27 -5.40
C PRO A 112 16.15 -2.23 -4.50
N GLY A 113 15.42 -1.79 -3.48
CA GLY A 113 15.91 -0.74 -2.57
C GLY A 113 15.85 0.67 -3.14
N GLU A 114 15.19 0.89 -4.29
CA GLU A 114 14.98 2.21 -4.89
C GLU A 114 13.49 2.58 -4.86
N LEU A 115 13.21 3.81 -4.44
CA LEU A 115 11.88 4.40 -4.51
C LEU A 115 11.64 5.01 -5.89
N ASN A 116 10.50 4.64 -6.47
CA ASN A 116 9.85 5.41 -7.52
C ASN A 116 8.55 5.99 -6.98
N LEU A 117 8.41 7.32 -7.02
CA LEU A 117 7.20 8.02 -6.62
C LEU A 117 6.68 8.87 -7.78
N MET A 118 5.47 8.60 -8.24
CA MET A 118 4.79 9.38 -9.28
C MET A 118 3.61 10.12 -8.67
N THR A 119 3.62 11.44 -8.75
CA THR A 119 2.49 12.29 -8.35
C THR A 119 1.53 12.42 -9.53
N GLY A 120 0.32 11.87 -9.38
CA GLY A 120 -0.72 11.96 -10.41
C GLY A 120 -1.46 13.28 -10.39
N GLY A 121 -1.77 13.82 -9.19
CA GLY A 121 -2.39 15.14 -9.03
C GLY A 121 -3.60 15.35 -9.96
N ARG A 122 -3.58 16.43 -10.74
CA ARG A 122 -4.60 16.73 -11.76
C ARG A 122 -4.81 15.59 -12.76
N GLY A 123 -3.75 14.88 -13.15
CA GLY A 123 -3.81 13.76 -14.07
C GLY A 123 -2.44 13.40 -14.65
N ILE A 124 -2.16 12.11 -14.69
CA ILE A 124 -1.01 11.54 -15.40
C ILE A 124 -1.41 10.16 -15.94
N CYS A 125 -0.81 9.69 -17.03
CA CYS A 125 -0.79 8.27 -17.35
C CYS A 125 0.63 7.73 -17.42
N HIS A 126 0.78 6.43 -17.14
CA HIS A 126 2.06 5.73 -17.14
C HIS A 126 1.90 4.24 -17.51
N SER A 127 3.01 3.61 -17.88
CA SER A 127 3.14 2.16 -18.09
C SER A 127 4.25 1.60 -17.21
N GLU A 128 4.08 0.37 -16.74
CA GLU A 128 5.07 -0.35 -15.91
C GLU A 128 5.30 -1.75 -16.49
N VAL A 129 6.54 -2.04 -16.87
CA VAL A 129 6.88 -3.28 -17.59
C VAL A 129 8.12 -3.92 -16.98
N SER A 130 8.06 -5.21 -16.63
CA SER A 130 9.24 -5.97 -16.23
C SER A 130 10.26 -5.99 -17.36
N THR A 131 11.52 -5.67 -17.07
CA THR A 131 12.55 -5.68 -18.12
C THR A 131 12.86 -7.10 -18.57
N ALA A 132 13.40 -7.24 -19.78
CA ALA A 132 13.77 -8.55 -20.35
C ALA A 132 14.80 -9.33 -19.52
N ARG A 133 15.50 -8.68 -18.57
CA ARG A 133 16.47 -9.30 -17.67
C ARG A 133 15.84 -9.76 -16.35
N THR A 134 14.61 -9.36 -16.06
CA THR A 134 13.92 -9.70 -14.81
C THR A 134 13.47 -11.16 -14.86
N THR A 135 14.04 -11.98 -13.97
CA THR A 135 13.67 -13.39 -13.82
C THR A 135 12.73 -13.64 -12.67
N VAL A 136 12.91 -12.89 -11.58
CA VAL A 136 12.02 -12.87 -10.41
C VAL A 136 11.56 -11.44 -10.20
N LEU A 137 10.27 -11.26 -9.94
CA LEU A 137 9.72 -9.98 -9.52
C LEU A 137 9.11 -10.11 -8.15
N ARG A 138 9.44 -9.16 -7.27
CA ARG A 138 8.92 -9.10 -5.91
C ARG A 138 8.94 -7.66 -5.41
N GLY A 139 7.85 -7.20 -4.81
CA GLY A 139 7.77 -5.82 -4.36
C GLY A 139 6.39 -5.44 -3.84
N VAL A 140 6.23 -4.14 -3.62
CA VAL A 140 4.97 -3.53 -3.24
C VAL A 140 4.63 -2.37 -4.18
N GLN A 141 3.35 -2.27 -4.51
CA GLN A 141 2.75 -1.09 -5.12
C GLN A 141 1.84 -0.44 -4.08
N LEU A 142 2.12 0.80 -3.73
CA LEU A 142 1.39 1.56 -2.73
C LEU A 142 0.82 2.82 -3.36
N TRP A 143 -0.35 3.27 -2.91
CA TRP A 143 -0.87 4.60 -3.29
C TRP A 143 -1.11 5.46 -2.06
N VAL A 144 -0.78 6.73 -2.19
CA VAL A 144 -1.04 7.78 -1.20
C VAL A 144 -2.16 8.67 -1.75
N ALA A 145 -3.24 8.85 -0.98
CA ALA A 145 -4.28 9.80 -1.33
C ALA A 145 -3.76 11.23 -1.12
N LEU A 146 -3.93 12.10 -2.13
CA LEU A 146 -3.63 13.52 -1.95
C LEU A 146 -4.75 14.19 -1.13
N PRO A 147 -4.42 15.06 -0.16
CA PRO A 147 -5.42 15.87 0.53
C PRO A 147 -6.13 16.79 -0.47
N ASN A 148 -7.35 17.23 -0.17
CA ASN A 148 -8.19 17.92 -1.14
C ASN A 148 -7.54 19.20 -1.67
N GLU A 149 -6.79 19.92 -0.83
CA GLU A 149 -6.04 21.12 -1.22
C GLU A 149 -4.95 20.86 -2.27
N HIS A 150 -4.45 19.63 -2.37
CA HIS A 150 -3.39 19.23 -3.30
C HIS A 150 -3.85 18.22 -4.36
N ARG A 151 -5.14 17.86 -4.41
CA ARG A 151 -5.64 16.84 -5.36
C ARG A 151 -5.45 17.21 -6.83
N GLU A 152 -5.35 18.51 -7.13
CA GLU A 152 -5.11 19.06 -8.46
C GLU A 152 -3.65 19.54 -8.64
N ALA A 153 -2.73 19.10 -7.77
CA ALA A 153 -1.30 19.44 -7.92
C ALA A 153 -0.78 19.01 -9.30
N GLU A 154 0.30 19.67 -9.72
CA GLU A 154 1.01 19.30 -10.95
C GLU A 154 1.55 17.88 -10.85
N ARG A 155 1.60 17.20 -12.00
CA ARG A 155 2.21 15.87 -12.10
C ARG A 155 3.72 15.98 -11.89
N ASP A 156 4.29 15.00 -11.20
CA ASP A 156 5.71 14.99 -10.84
C ASP A 156 6.22 13.54 -10.73
N PHE A 157 7.54 13.37 -10.84
CA PHE A 157 8.20 12.07 -10.71
C PHE A 157 9.51 12.20 -9.93
N GLN A 158 9.60 11.51 -8.80
CA GLN A 158 10.75 11.51 -7.91
C GLN A 158 11.32 10.10 -7.75
N ARG A 159 12.65 10.03 -7.65
CA ARG A 159 13.38 8.80 -7.35
C ARG A 159 14.31 9.00 -6.18
N TYR A 160 14.47 7.97 -5.38
CA TYR A 160 15.36 8.04 -4.23
C TYR A 160 15.91 6.67 -3.83
N VAL A 161 17.19 6.64 -3.48
CA VAL A 161 17.87 5.45 -2.95
C VAL A 161 18.25 5.73 -1.50
N PRO A 162 17.51 5.22 -0.52
CA PRO A 162 17.83 5.41 0.89
C PRO A 162 19.12 4.70 1.27
N SER A 163 19.90 5.35 2.13
CA SER A 163 21.03 4.70 2.80
C SER A 163 20.53 3.79 3.92
N PRO A 164 21.02 2.53 4.02
CA PRO A 164 20.60 1.63 5.08
C PRO A 164 21.12 2.08 6.44
N THR A 165 20.29 1.93 7.46
CA THR A 165 20.67 2.06 8.87
C THR A 165 20.45 0.72 9.57
N HIS A 166 21.21 0.46 10.63
CA HIS A 166 21.15 -0.81 11.35
C HIS A 166 20.83 -0.60 12.82
N LYS A 167 19.94 -1.43 13.37
CA LYS A 167 19.56 -1.42 14.77
C LYS A 167 19.03 -2.79 15.18
N ASP A 168 19.44 -3.28 16.35
CA ASP A 168 18.89 -4.48 17.00
C ASP A 168 18.79 -5.72 16.09
N GLY A 169 19.78 -5.95 15.22
CA GLY A 169 19.78 -7.06 14.27
C GLY A 169 18.85 -6.87 13.07
N ALA A 170 18.48 -5.63 12.75
CA ALA A 170 17.72 -5.28 11.58
C ALA A 170 18.43 -4.24 10.71
N GLU A 171 18.24 -4.35 9.40
CA GLU A 171 18.55 -3.32 8.40
C GLU A 171 17.28 -2.55 8.04
N ILE A 172 17.37 -1.22 7.98
CA ILE A 172 16.25 -0.30 7.84
C ILE A 172 16.56 0.68 6.72
N ARG A 173 15.66 0.76 5.72
CA ARG A 173 15.75 1.70 4.59
C ARG A 173 14.52 2.59 4.55
N VAL A 174 14.67 3.85 4.95
CA VAL A 174 13.57 4.83 5.01
C VAL A 174 13.40 5.51 3.66
N PHE A 175 12.42 5.07 2.88
CA PHE A 175 12.17 5.62 1.55
C PHE A 175 11.28 6.86 1.57
N LEU A 176 10.41 7.01 2.57
CA LEU A 176 9.57 8.20 2.77
C LEU A 176 9.51 8.57 4.25
N GLY A 177 9.52 9.88 4.54
CA GLY A 177 9.48 10.39 5.90
C GLY A 177 10.77 10.23 6.68
N SER A 178 10.65 10.03 7.99
CA SER A 178 11.79 9.83 8.90
C SER A 178 11.53 8.70 9.89
N LEU A 179 12.59 7.97 10.23
CA LEU A 179 12.58 6.92 11.25
C LEU A 179 14.00 6.77 11.81
N LEU A 180 14.12 6.69 13.14
CA LEU A 180 15.40 6.78 13.83
C LEU A 180 16.13 8.08 13.40
N GLN A 181 17.39 7.98 12.96
CA GLN A 181 18.18 9.08 12.42
C GLN A 181 18.07 9.25 10.89
N ALA A 182 17.36 8.36 10.19
CA ALA A 182 17.23 8.41 8.74
C ALA A 182 16.05 9.31 8.33
N VAL A 183 16.28 10.15 7.33
CA VAL A 183 15.30 11.10 6.78
C VAL A 183 15.34 11.03 5.25
N SER A 184 14.20 10.73 4.63
CA SER A 184 14.04 10.79 3.19
C SER A 184 13.87 12.24 2.73
N PRO A 185 14.55 12.68 1.65
CA PRO A 185 14.39 14.01 1.09
C PRO A 185 13.16 14.15 0.18
N VAL A 186 12.44 13.05 -0.07
CA VAL A 186 11.33 13.00 -1.03
C VAL A 186 10.14 13.79 -0.49
N HIS A 187 9.61 14.66 -1.34
CA HIS A 187 8.50 15.52 -0.98
C HIS A 187 7.19 14.72 -0.85
N THR A 188 6.45 14.96 0.24
CA THR A 188 5.12 14.40 0.48
C THR A 188 4.13 15.51 0.80
N PHE A 189 2.86 15.33 0.39
CA PHE A 189 1.79 16.30 0.62
C PHE A 189 1.10 16.14 1.98
N THR A 190 1.45 15.08 2.71
CA THR A 190 1.09 14.83 4.11
C THR A 190 2.32 14.27 4.83
N PRO A 191 2.42 14.39 6.17
CA PRO A 191 3.41 13.64 6.91
C PRO A 191 3.20 12.14 6.67
N LEU A 192 4.26 11.44 6.28
CA LEU A 192 4.23 10.01 5.95
C LEU A 192 5.47 9.33 6.50
N LEU A 193 5.35 8.02 6.70
CA LEU A 193 6.45 7.12 6.96
C LEU A 193 6.33 5.93 5.99
N GLY A 194 7.43 5.59 5.33
CA GLY A 194 7.59 4.40 4.52
C GLY A 194 9.01 3.86 4.68
N ALA A 195 9.15 2.65 5.22
CA ALA A 195 10.46 2.02 5.41
C ALA A 195 10.43 0.51 5.13
N GLU A 196 11.47 0.00 4.47
CA GLU A 196 11.75 -1.43 4.42
C GLU A 196 12.52 -1.84 5.68
N LEU A 197 12.11 -2.95 6.29
CA LEU A 197 12.74 -3.56 7.45
C LEU A 197 13.15 -4.99 7.10
N ILE A 198 14.43 -5.32 7.26
CA ILE A 198 14.98 -6.67 7.10
C ILE A 198 15.52 -7.12 8.44
N LEU A 199 14.96 -8.17 9.03
CA LEU A 199 15.30 -8.66 10.36
C LEU A 199 16.08 -9.97 10.27
N GLU A 200 17.23 -10.05 10.94
CA GLU A 200 17.96 -11.31 11.09
C GLU A 200 17.14 -12.36 11.88
N PRO A 201 17.43 -13.68 11.72
CA PRO A 201 16.75 -14.72 12.49
C PRO A 201 16.83 -14.44 14.00
N GLY A 202 15.67 -14.46 14.68
CA GLY A 202 15.57 -14.21 16.12
C GLY A 202 15.79 -12.76 16.55
N ALA A 203 16.00 -11.81 15.63
CA ALA A 203 16.14 -10.39 15.95
C ALA A 203 14.86 -9.84 16.59
N SER A 204 15.04 -8.94 17.56
CA SER A 204 13.96 -8.22 18.25
C SER A 204 14.26 -6.72 18.19
N LEU A 205 13.56 -6.02 17.30
CA LEU A 205 13.75 -4.61 16.99
C LEU A 205 12.70 -3.76 17.70
N THR A 206 13.13 -2.76 18.48
CA THR A 206 12.22 -1.75 19.03
C THR A 206 12.44 -0.41 18.35
N LEU A 207 11.41 0.09 17.68
CA LEU A 207 11.39 1.37 16.97
C LEU A 207 10.66 2.42 17.80
N GLY A 208 11.25 3.60 17.95
CA GLY A 208 10.52 4.79 18.37
C GLY A 208 9.75 5.36 17.18
N VAL A 209 8.46 5.64 17.37
CA VAL A 209 7.57 6.14 16.31
C VAL A 209 6.76 7.34 16.81
N ASP A 210 6.23 8.13 15.88
CA ASP A 210 5.35 9.24 16.22
C ASP A 210 4.00 8.72 16.74
N ALA A 211 3.67 9.03 17.99
CA ALA A 211 2.43 8.58 18.60
C ALA A 211 1.17 9.19 17.97
N THR A 212 1.30 10.25 17.16
CA THR A 212 0.19 10.82 16.39
C THR A 212 -0.10 10.04 15.11
N PHE A 213 0.79 9.14 14.69
CA PHE A 213 0.63 8.36 13.48
C PHE A 213 -0.14 7.06 13.73
N GLU A 214 -0.95 6.68 12.75
CA GLU A 214 -1.32 5.28 12.54
C GLU A 214 -0.14 4.54 11.90
N HIS A 215 -0.04 3.24 12.15
CA HIS A 215 1.03 2.40 11.59
C HIS A 215 0.46 1.14 10.96
N GLY A 216 1.09 0.71 9.86
CA GLY A 216 0.79 -0.52 9.16
C GLY A 216 2.08 -1.26 8.86
N LEU A 217 2.18 -2.53 9.25
CA LEU A 217 3.32 -3.39 8.94
C LEU A 217 2.88 -4.48 7.97
N LEU A 218 3.26 -4.33 6.70
CA LEU A 218 3.03 -5.32 5.66
C LEU A 218 4.19 -6.33 5.63
N VAL A 219 3.92 -7.59 5.92
CA VAL A 219 4.95 -8.64 5.92
C VAL A 219 5.17 -9.16 4.51
N ASP A 220 6.41 -9.12 4.02
CA ASP A 220 6.79 -9.66 2.73
C ASP A 220 7.33 -11.10 2.83
N GLU A 221 8.22 -11.35 3.79
CA GLU A 221 8.89 -12.64 3.98
C GLU A 221 9.03 -12.99 5.46
N GLY A 222 8.92 -14.27 5.77
CA GLY A 222 9.06 -14.78 7.12
C GLY A 222 7.84 -14.49 8.00
N ASP A 223 7.99 -14.82 9.27
CA ASP A 223 7.00 -14.71 10.33
C ASP A 223 7.49 -13.63 11.29
N ILE A 224 6.68 -12.59 11.46
CA ILE A 224 7.01 -11.44 12.28
C ILE A 224 5.95 -11.28 13.37
N GLU A 225 6.37 -11.14 14.61
CA GLU A 225 5.51 -10.66 15.69
C GLU A 225 5.60 -9.14 15.77
N LEU A 226 4.47 -8.44 15.71
CA LEU A 226 4.35 -7.00 15.96
C LEU A 226 3.64 -6.80 17.29
N ASN A 227 4.31 -6.21 18.28
CA ASN A 227 3.80 -6.04 19.65
C ASN A 227 3.20 -7.36 20.19
N GLY A 228 3.90 -8.47 19.98
CA GLY A 228 3.46 -9.82 20.39
C GLY A 228 2.36 -10.44 19.52
N THR A 229 1.84 -9.74 18.52
CA THR A 229 0.85 -10.29 17.57
C THR A 229 1.55 -10.87 16.35
N ALA A 230 1.38 -12.17 16.11
CA ALA A 230 1.95 -12.85 14.94
C ALA A 230 1.31 -12.36 13.63
N LEU A 231 2.15 -12.07 12.64
CA LEU A 231 1.79 -11.69 11.29
C LEU A 231 2.48 -12.65 10.30
N SER A 232 1.70 -13.24 9.42
CA SER A 232 2.17 -14.09 8.33
C SER A 232 2.44 -13.28 7.06
N PRO A 233 3.21 -13.82 6.09
CA PRO A 233 3.45 -13.17 4.80
C PRO A 233 2.16 -12.68 4.13
N ALA A 234 2.26 -11.52 3.48
CA ALA A 234 1.21 -10.76 2.83
C ALA A 234 0.10 -10.20 3.74
N GLN A 235 0.15 -10.43 5.06
CA GLN A 235 -0.73 -9.75 6.00
C GLN A 235 -0.21 -8.34 6.31
N LEU A 236 -1.14 -7.43 6.61
CA LEU A 236 -0.83 -6.11 7.15
C LEU A 236 -1.32 -6.01 8.60
N GLY A 237 -0.41 -5.81 9.54
CA GLY A 237 -0.74 -5.51 10.93
C GLY A 237 -0.92 -4.01 11.12
N PHE A 238 -2.09 -3.58 11.56
CA PHE A 238 -2.40 -2.18 11.81
C PHE A 238 -2.38 -1.83 13.29
N LEU A 239 -1.84 -0.64 13.61
CA LEU A 239 -1.99 0.01 14.90
C LEU A 239 -2.59 1.41 14.76
N ARG A 240 -3.49 1.73 15.68
CA ARG A 240 -4.06 3.07 15.86
C ARG A 240 -2.99 4.05 16.40
N PRO A 241 -3.26 5.36 16.36
CA PRO A 241 -2.40 6.33 17.04
C PRO A 241 -2.38 6.10 18.55
N GLY A 242 -1.32 6.55 19.19
CA GLY A 242 -1.15 6.58 20.64
C GLY A 242 0.01 5.75 21.17
N THR A 243 0.66 4.94 20.34
CA THR A 243 1.90 4.24 20.72
C THR A 243 3.14 5.02 20.28
N GLY A 244 4.06 5.29 21.21
CA GLY A 244 5.36 5.91 20.89
C GLY A 244 6.44 4.91 20.47
N SER A 245 6.12 3.61 20.49
CA SER A 245 7.04 2.56 20.09
C SER A 245 6.35 1.36 19.45
N LEU A 246 7.08 0.66 18.59
CA LEU A 246 6.70 -0.62 17.99
C LEU A 246 7.81 -1.63 18.26
N THR A 247 7.46 -2.84 18.68
CA THR A 247 8.41 -3.95 18.83
C THR A 247 8.11 -5.03 17.81
N LEU A 248 9.11 -5.33 16.98
CA LEU A 248 9.05 -6.36 15.95
C LEU A 248 9.99 -7.50 16.32
N ARG A 249 9.56 -8.74 16.16
CA ARG A 249 10.41 -9.91 16.38
C ARG A 249 10.30 -10.87 15.20
N ASN A 250 11.45 -11.25 14.65
CA ASN A 250 11.51 -12.30 13.63
C ASN A 250 11.48 -13.67 14.32
N THR A 251 10.42 -14.44 14.09
CA THR A 251 10.25 -15.78 14.67
C THR A 251 10.62 -16.90 13.70
N SER A 252 10.93 -16.57 12.44
CA SER A 252 11.40 -17.52 11.45
C SER A 252 12.88 -17.90 11.66
N PRO A 253 13.30 -19.08 11.17
CA PRO A 253 14.71 -19.49 11.15
C PRO A 253 15.56 -18.77 10.09
N ALA A 254 14.92 -17.98 9.20
CA ALA A 254 15.55 -17.22 8.12
C ALA A 254 15.31 -15.72 8.30
N ARG A 255 15.95 -14.88 7.47
CA ARG A 255 15.71 -13.43 7.45
C ARG A 255 14.23 -13.18 7.12
N ALA A 256 13.64 -12.22 7.83
CA ALA A 256 12.28 -11.76 7.56
C ALA A 256 12.32 -10.34 6.97
N ARG A 257 11.33 -10.00 6.16
CA ARG A 257 11.21 -8.67 5.54
C ARG A 257 9.79 -8.14 5.68
N ALA A 258 9.68 -6.86 5.99
CA ALA A 258 8.42 -6.14 6.05
C ALA A 258 8.57 -4.70 5.58
N VAL A 259 7.43 -4.07 5.27
CA VAL A 259 7.33 -2.65 4.98
C VAL A 259 6.50 -1.99 6.08
N LEU A 260 7.10 -1.02 6.76
CA LEU A 260 6.44 -0.16 7.72
C LEU A 260 5.88 1.07 7.02
N LEU A 261 4.58 1.27 7.15
CA LEU A 261 3.82 2.42 6.68
C LEU A 261 3.36 3.21 7.91
N GLY A 262 3.34 4.53 7.80
CA GLY A 262 2.74 5.38 8.80
C GLY A 262 2.33 6.74 8.27
N GLY A 263 1.53 7.43 9.05
CA GLY A 263 1.07 8.79 8.82
C GLY A 263 -0.02 9.18 9.82
N PRO A 264 -0.31 10.48 10.00
CA PRO A 264 -1.44 10.91 10.81
C PRO A 264 -2.74 10.41 10.17
N PRO A 265 -3.78 10.09 10.96
CA PRO A 265 -5.07 9.66 10.42
C PRO A 265 -5.55 10.56 9.29
N PHE A 266 -5.91 9.97 8.15
CA PHE A 266 -6.45 10.73 7.02
C PHE A 266 -7.94 11.00 7.23
N GLU A 267 -8.27 12.24 7.58
CA GLU A 267 -9.61 12.63 8.03
C GLU A 267 -10.61 12.84 6.87
N GLU A 268 -10.12 13.03 5.64
CA GLU A 268 -10.99 13.28 4.49
C GLU A 268 -11.62 11.99 3.94
N GLU A 269 -12.85 12.12 3.44
CA GLU A 269 -13.47 11.06 2.64
C GLU A 269 -13.03 11.17 1.18
N ILE A 270 -12.73 10.03 0.55
CA ILE A 270 -12.41 9.98 -0.89
C ILE A 270 -13.38 9.09 -1.64
N VAL A 271 -13.66 9.42 -2.89
CA VAL A 271 -14.27 8.44 -3.81
C VAL A 271 -13.14 7.82 -4.62
N MET A 272 -12.97 6.51 -4.52
CA MET A 272 -11.97 5.76 -5.27
C MET A 272 -12.64 4.72 -6.15
N TRP A 273 -12.36 4.79 -7.45
CA TRP A 273 -12.81 3.81 -8.44
C TRP A 273 -11.75 3.65 -9.52
N TRP A 274 -11.44 2.39 -9.86
CA TRP A 274 -10.32 2.04 -10.74
C TRP A 274 -9.02 2.73 -10.29
N ASN A 275 -8.49 3.65 -11.11
CA ASN A 275 -7.26 4.40 -10.83
C ASN A 275 -7.52 5.88 -10.51
N PHE A 276 -8.77 6.24 -10.19
CA PHE A 276 -9.16 7.61 -9.93
C PHE A 276 -9.51 7.81 -8.46
N ILE A 277 -8.92 8.84 -7.86
CA ILE A 277 -9.30 9.35 -6.54
C ILE A 277 -9.89 10.75 -6.70
N GLY A 278 -11.14 10.91 -6.29
CA GLY A 278 -11.87 12.19 -6.23
C GLY A 278 -12.50 12.43 -4.86
N ARG A 279 -13.47 13.34 -4.80
CA ARG A 279 -14.30 13.60 -3.60
C ARG A 279 -15.79 13.33 -3.86
N SER A 280 -16.17 13.17 -5.12
CA SER A 280 -17.54 12.85 -5.51
C SER A 280 -17.60 11.81 -6.63
N HIS A 281 -18.78 11.22 -6.83
CA HIS A 281 -19.04 10.37 -8.00
C HIS A 281 -18.78 11.14 -9.31
N ASP A 282 -19.19 12.41 -9.38
CA ASP A 282 -19.02 13.24 -10.56
C ASP A 282 -17.55 13.49 -10.91
N ASP A 283 -16.66 13.55 -9.91
CA ASP A 283 -15.21 13.65 -10.15
C ASP A 283 -14.70 12.42 -10.91
N ILE A 284 -15.16 11.24 -10.53
CA ILE A 284 -14.81 9.97 -11.19
C ILE A 284 -15.40 9.90 -12.59
N VAL A 285 -16.66 10.30 -12.76
CA VAL A 285 -17.32 10.36 -14.07
C VAL A 285 -16.53 11.26 -15.01
N ARG A 286 -16.11 12.46 -14.56
CA ARG A 286 -15.29 13.37 -15.35
C ARG A 286 -13.91 12.78 -15.66
N ALA A 287 -13.20 12.25 -14.66
CA ALA A 287 -11.88 11.64 -14.87
C ALA A 287 -11.93 10.46 -15.88
N ARG A 288 -12.96 9.61 -15.79
CA ARG A 288 -13.19 8.53 -16.75
C ARG A 288 -13.45 9.07 -18.15
N ARG A 289 -14.32 10.06 -18.28
CA ARG A 289 -14.64 10.70 -19.56
C ARG A 289 -13.38 11.30 -20.19
N ASP A 290 -12.61 12.06 -19.42
CA ASP A 290 -11.36 12.68 -19.85
C ASP A 290 -10.36 11.63 -20.37
N TRP A 291 -10.28 10.47 -19.70
CA TRP A 291 -9.40 9.37 -20.14
C TRP A 291 -9.89 8.73 -21.43
N GLU A 292 -11.19 8.47 -21.54
CA GLU A 292 -11.76 7.87 -22.75
C GLU A 292 -11.67 8.78 -23.98
N GLU A 293 -11.86 10.08 -23.77
CA GLU A 293 -11.72 11.13 -24.80
C GLU A 293 -10.26 11.50 -25.09
N GLN A 294 -9.27 10.86 -24.43
CA GLN A 294 -7.84 11.14 -24.59
C GLN A 294 -7.48 12.61 -24.35
N SER A 295 -8.09 13.20 -23.32
CA SER A 295 -7.85 14.59 -22.93
C SER A 295 -6.39 14.84 -22.51
N GLU A 296 -5.90 16.06 -22.78
CA GLU A 296 -4.61 16.58 -22.34
C GLU A 296 -4.37 16.44 -20.82
N ARG A 297 -5.44 16.27 -20.04
CA ARG A 297 -5.39 15.99 -18.61
C ARG A 297 -4.43 14.86 -18.25
N PHE A 298 -4.43 13.76 -19.01
CA PHE A 298 -3.60 12.58 -18.71
C PHE A 298 -2.36 12.47 -19.59
N GLY A 299 -2.29 13.23 -20.69
CA GLY A 299 -1.23 13.14 -21.69
C GLY A 299 -1.16 11.74 -22.35
N ALA A 300 0.00 11.44 -22.93
CA ALA A 300 0.27 10.17 -23.60
C ALA A 300 1.64 9.61 -23.20
N VAL A 301 1.78 8.28 -23.19
CA VAL A 301 3.05 7.60 -22.91
C VAL A 301 3.72 7.23 -24.23
N GLU A 302 4.96 7.69 -24.43
CA GLU A 302 5.75 7.35 -25.61
C GLU A 302 6.63 6.11 -25.37
N GLY A 303 6.74 5.25 -26.39
CA GLY A 303 7.64 4.10 -26.41
C GLY A 303 7.12 2.82 -25.74
N TYR A 304 5.85 2.79 -25.31
CA TYR A 304 5.16 1.55 -24.97
C TYR A 304 4.69 0.82 -26.25
N ALA A 305 4.90 -0.49 -26.31
CA ALA A 305 4.49 -1.32 -27.44
C ALA A 305 3.08 -1.89 -27.23
N GLY A 306 2.05 -1.10 -27.50
CA GLY A 306 0.65 -1.53 -27.40
C GLY A 306 -0.32 -0.37 -27.25
N GLU A 307 -1.58 -0.69 -26.96
CA GLU A 307 -2.62 0.30 -26.75
C GLU A 307 -2.76 0.67 -25.27
N ARG A 308 -3.30 1.87 -25.00
CA ARG A 308 -3.67 2.28 -23.64
C ARG A 308 -4.75 1.37 -23.07
N LEU A 309 -4.80 1.22 -21.75
CA LEU A 309 -5.84 0.46 -21.08
C LEU A 309 -7.16 1.27 -21.05
N PRO A 310 -8.27 0.78 -21.64
CA PRO A 310 -9.56 1.47 -21.53
C PRO A 310 -10.07 1.42 -20.08
N ALA A 311 -10.74 2.48 -19.65
CA ALA A 311 -11.42 2.49 -18.35
C ALA A 311 -12.59 1.49 -18.36
N PRO A 312 -12.79 0.72 -17.28
CA PRO A 312 -13.98 -0.11 -17.14
C PRO A 312 -15.28 0.69 -17.24
N GLU A 313 -16.40 0.01 -17.48
CA GLU A 313 -17.71 0.65 -17.33
C GLU A 313 -17.95 1.06 -15.87
N LEU A 314 -18.58 2.22 -15.67
CA LEU A 314 -19.02 2.62 -14.34
C LEU A 314 -20.13 1.69 -13.86
N PRO A 315 -20.19 1.38 -12.55
CA PRO A 315 -21.32 0.65 -12.01
C PRO A 315 -22.61 1.47 -12.16
N ASN A 316 -23.75 0.76 -12.26
CA ASN A 316 -25.09 1.36 -12.29
C ASN A 316 -25.54 1.91 -10.92
N ALA A 317 -24.60 2.41 -10.11
CA ALA A 317 -24.84 2.94 -8.78
C ALA A 317 -23.87 4.10 -8.47
N THR A 318 -24.32 5.04 -7.64
CA THR A 318 -23.45 6.12 -7.15
C THR A 318 -22.31 5.53 -6.32
N LEU A 319 -21.09 5.98 -6.63
CA LEU A 319 -19.90 5.55 -5.91
C LEU A 319 -19.90 6.18 -4.52
N ALA A 320 -19.83 5.34 -3.49
CA ALA A 320 -19.81 5.80 -2.10
C ALA A 320 -18.40 6.29 -1.70
N PRO A 321 -18.30 7.38 -0.91
CA PRO A 321 -17.05 7.78 -0.30
C PRO A 321 -16.50 6.69 0.64
N ARG A 322 -15.18 6.63 0.72
CA ARG A 322 -14.40 5.78 1.62
C ARG A 322 -13.90 6.64 2.76
N ARG A 323 -14.07 6.13 3.98
CA ARG A 323 -13.44 6.59 5.21
C ARG A 323 -13.03 5.38 6.05
N ASN A 324 -12.10 5.56 6.98
CA ASN A 324 -11.89 4.54 8.00
C ASN A 324 -13.13 4.44 8.91
N PRO A 325 -13.45 3.24 9.44
CA PRO A 325 -14.49 3.11 10.46
C PRO A 325 -14.17 4.03 11.64
N PRO A 326 -15.18 4.64 12.28
CA PRO A 326 -14.94 5.44 13.48
C PRO A 326 -14.21 4.60 14.53
N SER A 327 -13.24 5.22 15.21
CA SER A 327 -12.53 4.61 16.32
C SER A 327 -13.51 4.33 17.46
N SER A 328 -13.94 3.08 17.59
CA SER A 328 -14.62 2.56 18.79
C SER A 328 -13.66 2.44 19.95
#